data_AF-A0A1F6KK32-F1
#
_entry.id   AF-A0A1F6KK32-F1
#
_cell.length_a   1.000
_cell.length_b   1.000
_cell.length_c   1.000
_cell.angle_alpha   90.00
_cell.angle_beta   90.00
_cell.angle_gamma   90.00
#
_symmetry.space_group_name_H-M   'P 1'
#
loop_
_entity.id
_entity.type
_entity.pdbx_description
1 polymer ?
#
loop_
_entity_poly.entity_id
_entity_poly.type
_entity_poly.pdbx_seq_one_letter_code
_entity_poly.pdbx_strand_id
1 'polypeptide(L)'
;MIKKYYQYYKYIPILQIFKYWKFEIGSIGNSRRRREGFTLLELVLYIGIFSILLMVFVQFFSSILDVGQESAAISSVNQDSQFILDRLSFDIHRAQSITTPGVLGEITNSLQIAIDGINYTYYLGSGNLLLSNDSGINMLNGFDTTVSNVTFRKIGNIGGKDTIVIGFTLTSKVLRKGGAEVKNFQTAIGLR
;
A
#
# COMPACT_ATOMS: atom_id res chain seq x y z
N MET A 1 8.42 65.23 -30.16
CA MET A 1 8.19 64.16 -29.17
C MET A 1 8.26 62.84 -29.94
N ILE A 2 9.20 61.91 -29.78
CA ILE A 2 9.88 61.39 -28.58
C ILE A 2 11.31 60.98 -28.98
N LYS A 3 12.29 61.31 -28.12
CA LYS A 3 13.71 60.99 -28.26
C LYS A 3 13.99 59.54 -27.83
N LYS A 4 14.92 58.91 -28.57
CA LYS A 4 15.98 57.95 -28.17
C LYS A 4 15.81 57.21 -26.83
N TYR A 5 15.98 55.89 -26.84
CA TYR A 5 16.99 55.17 -26.04
C TYR A 5 17.11 53.71 -26.54
N TYR A 6 18.16 53.41 -27.31
CA TYR A 6 18.66 52.03 -27.49
C TYR A 6 19.90 51.90 -26.59
N GLN A 7 19.81 51.04 -25.56
CA GLN A 7 20.97 50.69 -24.75
C GLN A 7 21.75 49.54 -25.40
N TYR A 8 23.02 49.82 -25.64
CA TYR A 8 24.08 48.91 -26.04
C TYR A 8 24.47 48.03 -24.84
N TYR A 9 24.29 46.70 -24.94
CA TYR A 9 25.01 45.78 -24.06
C TYR A 9 26.40 45.52 -24.64
N LYS A 10 27.37 46.28 -24.15
CA LYS A 10 28.79 46.11 -24.45
C LYS A 10 29.33 44.99 -23.57
N TYR A 11 29.64 43.84 -24.18
CA TYR A 11 30.34 42.73 -23.55
C TYR A 11 31.67 43.23 -22.95
N ILE A 12 31.80 43.13 -21.63
CA ILE A 12 33.07 43.34 -20.93
C ILE A 12 33.77 41.99 -20.85
N PRO A 13 34.94 41.80 -21.47
CA PRO A 13 35.68 40.56 -21.34
C PRO A 13 36.19 40.41 -19.90
N ILE A 14 35.86 39.29 -19.26
CA ILE A 14 36.19 38.89 -17.87
C ILE A 14 37.70 38.85 -17.57
N LEU A 15 38.56 39.05 -18.58
CA LEU A 15 40.01 38.86 -18.50
C LEU A 15 40.83 40.08 -18.01
N GLN A 16 40.21 41.18 -17.58
CA GLN A 16 40.96 42.33 -17.03
C GLN A 16 40.92 42.51 -15.50
N ILE A 17 40.19 41.66 -14.76
CA ILE A 17 40.07 41.79 -13.30
C ILE A 17 41.32 41.28 -12.54
N PHE A 18 42.21 40.50 -13.19
CA PHE A 18 43.37 39.90 -12.52
C PHE A 18 44.70 40.68 -12.63
N LYS A 19 44.69 41.95 -13.07
CA LYS A 19 45.95 42.71 -13.31
C LYS A 19 46.48 43.50 -12.10
N TYR A 20 45.74 43.58 -10.98
CA TYR A 20 46.15 44.39 -9.81
C TYR A 20 46.09 43.64 -8.47
N TRP A 21 46.46 42.37 -8.46
CA TRP A 21 46.71 41.65 -7.20
C TRP A 21 48.14 41.11 -7.16
N LYS A 22 49.09 42.02 -7.02
CA LYS A 22 50.46 41.70 -6.61
C LYS A 22 50.47 41.64 -5.08
N PHE A 23 50.18 40.47 -4.51
CA PHE A 23 50.34 40.22 -3.08
C PHE A 23 51.80 39.81 -2.83
N GLU A 24 52.57 40.69 -2.20
CA GLU A 24 53.92 40.41 -1.74
C GLU A 24 53.88 39.29 -0.69
N ILE A 25 54.52 38.16 -1.00
CA ILE A 25 54.81 37.12 -0.03
C ILE A 25 55.94 37.63 0.88
N GLY A 26 55.54 38.38 1.90
CA GLY A 26 56.37 38.61 3.07
C GLY A 26 56.73 37.27 3.69
N SER A 27 58.04 36.98 3.74
CA SER A 27 58.62 35.88 4.50
C SER A 27 58.09 35.88 5.93
N ILE A 28 57.25 34.91 6.27
CA ILE A 28 56.87 34.61 7.66
C ILE A 28 57.51 33.28 8.02
N GLY A 29 58.38 33.35 9.01
CA GLY A 29 59.25 32.28 9.46
C GLY A 29 58.53 31.00 9.89
N ASN A 30 59.34 29.95 9.89
CA ASN A 30 59.08 28.61 10.36
C ASN A 30 58.30 28.58 11.70
N SER A 31 56.97 28.53 11.63
CA SER A 31 56.12 28.24 12.78
C SER A 31 55.99 26.73 12.89
N ARG A 32 56.63 26.19 13.95
CA ARG A 32 56.54 24.79 14.36
C ARG A 32 55.09 24.31 14.27
N ARG A 33 54.82 23.27 13.47
CA ARG A 33 53.53 22.58 13.43
C ARG A 33 53.16 22.13 14.84
N ARG A 34 52.29 22.88 15.54
CA ARG A 34 51.61 22.35 16.73
C ARG A 34 50.67 21.28 16.22
N ARG A 35 50.97 20.02 16.54
CA ARG A 35 49.98 18.94 16.42
C ARG A 35 48.99 19.19 17.55
N GLU A 36 47.87 19.82 17.22
CA GLU A 36 46.78 20.02 18.17
C GLU A 36 46.16 18.64 18.45
N GLY A 37 46.45 18.11 19.64
CA GLY A 37 45.86 16.87 20.13
C GLY A 37 44.42 17.13 20.56
N PHE A 38 43.53 16.22 20.19
CA PHE A 38 42.12 16.26 20.54
C PHE A 38 41.95 16.15 22.07
N THR A 39 41.07 16.96 22.68
CA THR A 39 40.88 16.93 24.14
C THR A 39 39.94 15.79 24.54
N LEU A 40 40.19 15.16 25.70
CA LEU A 40 39.29 14.12 26.24
C LEU A 40 37.87 14.64 26.46
N LEU A 41 37.72 15.91 26.82
CA LEU A 41 36.43 16.56 27.01
C LEU A 41 35.65 16.64 25.69
N GLU A 42 36.30 17.02 24.59
CA GLU A 42 35.70 17.09 23.26
C GLU A 42 35.23 15.71 22.78
N LEU A 43 35.94 14.63 23.13
CA LEU A 43 35.55 13.26 22.81
C LEU A 43 34.26 12.86 23.53
N VAL A 44 34.17 13.16 24.82
CA VAL A 44 32.98 12.85 25.62
C VAL A 44 31.78 13.65 25.11
N LEU A 45 31.97 14.92 24.74
CA LEU A 45 30.91 15.73 24.13
C LEU A 45 30.43 15.15 22.80
N TYR A 46 31.33 14.70 21.93
CA TYR A 46 30.95 14.07 20.67
C TYR A 46 30.22 12.76 20.86
N ILE A 47 30.66 11.90 21.80
CA ILE A 47 29.94 10.66 22.13
C ILE A 47 28.54 10.97 22.68
N GLY A 48 28.41 11.99 23.53
CA GLY A 48 27.12 12.43 24.07
C GLY A 48 26.16 12.88 22.97
N ILE A 49 26.59 13.79 22.10
CA ILE A 49 25.77 14.28 20.98
C ILE A 49 25.46 13.14 20.00
N PHE A 50 26.43 12.28 19.72
CA PHE A 50 26.26 11.12 18.83
C PHE A 50 25.23 10.12 19.38
N SER A 51 25.20 9.89 20.70
CA SER A 51 24.21 8.99 21.32
C SER A 51 22.76 9.51 21.16
N ILE A 52 22.57 10.83 21.30
CA ILE A 52 21.26 11.47 21.09
C ILE A 52 20.85 11.34 19.62
N LEU A 53 21.78 11.59 18.70
CA LEU A 53 21.57 11.43 17.26
C LEU A 53 21.16 10.00 16.88
N LEU A 54 21.83 9.00 17.45
CA LEU A 54 21.48 7.58 17.24
C LEU A 54 20.07 7.26 17.72
N MET A 55 19.65 7.81 18.87
CA MET A 55 18.29 7.59 19.38
C MET A 55 17.24 8.12 18.41
N VAL A 56 17.46 9.30 17.81
CA VAL A 56 16.57 9.86 16.78
C VAL A 56 16.50 8.95 15.55
N PHE A 57 17.63 8.39 15.11
CA PHE A 57 17.63 7.46 13.98
C PHE A 57 16.86 6.17 14.25
N VAL A 58 16.99 5.60 15.45
CA VAL A 58 16.22 4.40 15.82
C VAL A 58 14.72 4.68 15.79
N GLN A 59 14.29 5.83 16.32
CA GLN A 59 12.89 6.24 16.29
C GLN A 59 12.37 6.42 14.85
N PHE A 60 13.18 7.04 13.99
CA PHE A 60 12.84 7.21 12.57
C PHE A 60 12.72 5.86 11.86
N PHE A 61 13.67 4.95 12.08
CA PHE A 61 13.65 3.62 11.49
C PHE A 61 12.44 2.79 11.94
N SER A 62 12.12 2.83 13.24
CA SER A 62 10.91 2.17 13.77
C SER A 62 9.64 2.72 13.11
N SER A 63 9.58 4.03 12.88
CA SER A 63 8.43 4.67 12.23
C SER A 63 8.26 4.20 10.78
N ILE A 64 9.37 4.02 10.03
CA ILE A 64 9.34 3.48 8.67
C ILE A 64 8.81 2.04 8.66
N LEU A 65 9.27 1.20 9.59
CA LEU A 65 8.81 -0.18 9.69
C LEU A 65 7.32 -0.27 10.00
N ASP A 66 6.83 0.56 10.94
CA ASP A 66 5.41 0.64 11.30
C ASP A 66 4.56 0.98 10.06
N VAL A 67 4.97 1.99 9.27
CA VAL A 67 4.29 2.38 8.03
C VAL A 67 4.34 1.26 6.98
N GLY A 68 5.47 0.55 6.88
CA GLY A 68 5.62 -0.59 5.98
C GLY A 68 4.64 -1.72 6.28
N GLN A 69 4.49 -2.07 7.57
CA GLN A 69 3.54 -3.10 8.01
C GLN A 69 2.09 -2.68 7.77
N GLU A 70 1.75 -1.43 8.04
CA GLU A 70 0.42 -0.88 7.77
C GLU A 70 0.08 -0.93 6.28
N SER A 71 1.01 -0.52 5.42
CA SER A 71 0.86 -0.59 3.97
C SER A 71 0.65 -2.03 3.49
N ALA A 72 1.43 -2.99 4.01
CA ALA A 72 1.28 -4.41 3.67
C ALA A 72 -0.08 -4.97 4.10
N ALA A 73 -0.54 -4.67 5.33
CA ALA A 73 -1.83 -5.11 5.83
C ALA A 73 -2.99 -4.58 4.97
N ILE A 74 -2.99 -3.29 4.67
CA ILE A 74 -4.01 -2.65 3.81
C ILE A 74 -3.98 -3.24 2.39
N SER A 75 -2.78 -3.42 1.83
CA SER A 75 -2.59 -3.93 0.49
C SER A 75 -3.12 -5.37 0.35
N SER A 76 -2.81 -6.25 1.32
CA SER A 76 -3.30 -7.64 1.33
C SER A 76 -4.83 -7.71 1.32
N VAL A 77 -5.49 -6.96 2.21
CA VAL A 77 -6.97 -6.92 2.29
C VAL A 77 -7.58 -6.37 1.01
N ASN A 78 -7.01 -5.31 0.44
CA ASN A 78 -7.54 -4.71 -0.79
C ASN A 78 -7.40 -5.66 -1.98
N GLN A 79 -6.22 -6.22 -2.21
CA GLN A 79 -5.96 -7.13 -3.34
C GLN A 79 -6.88 -8.36 -3.27
N ASP A 80 -6.98 -8.99 -2.10
CA ASP A 80 -7.84 -10.15 -1.92
C ASP A 80 -9.31 -9.79 -2.08
N SER A 81 -9.75 -8.63 -1.58
CA SER A 81 -11.14 -8.18 -1.77
C SER A 81 -11.47 -7.98 -3.24
N GLN A 82 -10.59 -7.35 -4.02
CA GLN A 82 -10.79 -7.12 -5.43
C GLN A 82 -10.84 -8.45 -6.19
N PHE A 83 -9.89 -9.35 -5.93
CA PHE A 83 -9.88 -10.66 -6.57
C PHE A 83 -11.16 -11.47 -6.26
N ILE A 84 -11.59 -11.52 -5.00
CA ILE A 84 -12.82 -12.23 -4.59
C ILE A 84 -14.04 -11.64 -5.31
N LEU A 85 -14.19 -10.31 -5.29
CA LEU A 85 -15.33 -9.63 -5.90
C LEU A 85 -15.36 -9.80 -7.41
N ASP A 86 -14.21 -9.65 -8.08
CA ASP A 86 -14.09 -9.82 -9.53
C ASP A 86 -14.38 -11.26 -9.94
N ARG A 87 -13.88 -12.24 -9.16
CA ARG A 87 -14.13 -13.66 -9.43
C ARG A 87 -15.60 -14.02 -9.24
N LEU A 88 -16.21 -13.62 -8.12
CA LEU A 88 -17.64 -13.84 -7.87
C LEU A 88 -18.50 -13.15 -8.92
N SER A 89 -18.16 -11.91 -9.28
CA SER A 89 -18.83 -11.17 -10.33
C SER A 89 -18.76 -11.89 -11.67
N PHE A 90 -17.58 -12.34 -12.06
CA PHE A 90 -17.37 -13.07 -13.32
C PHE A 90 -18.19 -14.35 -13.38
N ASP A 91 -18.17 -15.16 -12.31
CA ASP A 91 -18.85 -16.45 -12.28
C ASP A 91 -20.38 -16.27 -12.16
N ILE A 92 -20.88 -15.32 -11.36
CA ILE A 92 -22.32 -15.03 -11.24
C ILE A 92 -22.89 -14.48 -12.55
N HIS A 93 -22.19 -13.60 -13.25
CA HIS A 93 -22.66 -13.08 -14.54
C HIS A 93 -22.76 -14.17 -15.63
N ARG A 94 -22.03 -15.28 -15.47
CA ARG A 94 -22.02 -16.42 -16.40
C ARG A 94 -22.90 -17.58 -15.93
N ALA A 95 -23.38 -17.53 -14.70
CA ALA A 95 -24.24 -18.56 -14.16
C ALA A 95 -25.54 -18.63 -14.97
N GLN A 96 -25.97 -19.86 -15.24
CA GLN A 96 -27.25 -20.14 -15.88
C GLN A 96 -28.35 -20.24 -14.83
N SER A 97 -28.00 -20.67 -13.61
CA SER A 97 -28.91 -20.76 -12.49
C SER A 97 -28.18 -20.66 -11.16
N ILE A 98 -28.95 -20.33 -10.12
CA ILE A 98 -28.49 -20.27 -8.73
C ILE A 98 -29.34 -21.24 -7.93
N THR A 99 -28.69 -22.29 -7.42
CA THR A 99 -29.32 -23.37 -6.65
C THR A 99 -29.32 -23.08 -5.15
N THR A 100 -28.32 -22.34 -4.67
CA THR A 100 -28.21 -21.93 -3.26
C THR A 100 -27.68 -20.50 -3.19
N PRO A 101 -28.38 -19.54 -2.55
CA PRO A 101 -29.71 -19.67 -1.95
C PRO A 101 -30.78 -20.06 -2.98
N GLY A 102 -31.73 -20.92 -2.60
CA GLY A 102 -32.73 -21.49 -3.49
C GLY A 102 -33.96 -20.60 -3.68
N VAL A 103 -34.35 -19.86 -2.64
CA VAL A 103 -35.55 -19.01 -2.65
C VAL A 103 -35.24 -17.52 -2.48
N LEU A 104 -36.13 -16.65 -2.97
CA LEU A 104 -35.99 -15.20 -2.82
C LEU A 104 -36.02 -14.80 -1.33
N GLY A 105 -35.08 -13.95 -0.93
CA GLY A 105 -34.90 -13.48 0.44
C GLY A 105 -34.06 -14.40 1.33
N GLU A 106 -33.81 -15.64 0.91
CA GLU A 106 -33.00 -16.60 1.68
C GLU A 106 -31.55 -16.11 1.82
N ILE A 107 -31.01 -16.27 3.03
CA ILE A 107 -29.62 -15.98 3.37
C ILE A 107 -28.91 -17.28 3.72
N THR A 108 -27.81 -17.57 3.04
CA THR A 108 -26.99 -18.76 3.28
C THR A 108 -25.51 -18.36 3.44
N ASN A 109 -24.71 -19.26 4.01
CA ASN A 109 -23.25 -19.08 4.13
C ASN A 109 -22.47 -19.74 2.98
N SER A 110 -23.21 -20.26 1.99
CA SER A 110 -22.67 -20.87 0.77
C SER A 110 -23.47 -20.41 -0.44
N LEU A 111 -22.81 -20.33 -1.58
CA LEU A 111 -23.41 -20.02 -2.87
C LEU A 111 -23.15 -21.19 -3.82
N GLN A 112 -24.20 -21.71 -4.43
CA GLN A 112 -24.09 -22.72 -5.47
C GLN A 112 -24.71 -22.18 -6.76
N ILE A 113 -23.89 -22.16 -7.81
CA ILE A 113 -24.28 -21.72 -9.16
C ILE A 113 -23.93 -22.80 -10.18
N ALA A 114 -24.69 -22.87 -11.26
CA ALA A 114 -24.41 -23.75 -12.39
C ALA A 114 -23.89 -22.93 -13.57
N ILE A 115 -22.73 -23.31 -14.11
CA ILE A 115 -22.12 -22.71 -15.30
C ILE A 115 -21.81 -23.84 -16.27
N ASP A 116 -22.41 -23.82 -17.45
CA ASP A 116 -22.20 -24.82 -18.51
C ASP A 116 -22.40 -26.28 -18.02
N GLY A 117 -23.38 -26.47 -17.11
CA GLY A 117 -23.71 -27.77 -16.52
C GLY A 117 -22.82 -28.20 -15.34
N ILE A 118 -21.80 -27.43 -14.98
CA ILE A 118 -20.91 -27.69 -13.83
C ILE A 118 -21.37 -26.88 -12.62
N ASN A 119 -21.42 -27.51 -11.45
CA ASN A 119 -21.75 -26.84 -10.19
C ASN A 119 -20.51 -26.21 -9.56
N TYR A 120 -20.55 -24.91 -9.34
CA TYR A 120 -19.56 -24.15 -8.60
C TYR A 120 -20.12 -23.83 -7.23
N THR A 121 -19.41 -24.22 -6.18
CA THR A 121 -19.83 -24.02 -4.79
C THR A 121 -18.83 -23.15 -4.05
N TYR A 122 -19.28 -21.97 -3.61
CA TYR A 122 -18.53 -21.09 -2.71
C TYR A 122 -18.96 -21.34 -1.28
N TYR A 123 -18.00 -21.43 -0.37
CA TYR A 123 -18.27 -21.62 1.05
C TYR A 123 -17.08 -21.17 1.89
N LEU A 124 -17.34 -20.91 3.17
CA LEU A 124 -16.31 -20.60 4.14
C LEU A 124 -15.70 -21.90 4.69
N GLY A 125 -14.38 -22.04 4.62
CA GLY A 125 -13.64 -23.16 5.20
C GLY A 125 -12.34 -22.71 5.85
N SER A 126 -12.16 -23.03 7.14
CA SER A 126 -10.93 -22.73 7.91
C SER A 126 -10.46 -21.26 7.81
N GLY A 127 -11.40 -20.31 7.77
CA GLY A 127 -11.10 -18.88 7.64
C GLY A 127 -10.71 -18.44 6.24
N ASN A 128 -11.01 -19.24 5.21
CA ASN A 128 -10.78 -18.91 3.81
C ASN A 128 -12.07 -19.06 3.00
N LEU A 129 -12.24 -18.21 1.98
CA LEU A 129 -13.31 -18.39 1.01
C LEU A 129 -12.84 -19.41 -0.02
N LEU A 130 -13.55 -20.53 -0.12
CA LEU A 130 -13.22 -21.65 -0.98
C LEU A 130 -14.21 -21.73 -2.14
N LEU A 131 -13.70 -22.09 -3.31
CA LEU A 131 -14.46 -22.41 -4.51
C LEU A 131 -14.22 -23.89 -4.85
N SER A 132 -15.27 -24.70 -4.81
CA SER A 132 -15.23 -26.10 -5.21
C SER A 132 -15.99 -26.32 -6.52
N ASN A 133 -15.39 -27.06 -7.43
CA ASN A 133 -16.00 -27.56 -8.66
C ASN A 133 -15.35 -28.90 -9.04
N ASP A 134 -15.64 -29.41 -10.24
CA ASP A 134 -15.12 -30.69 -10.74
C ASP A 134 -13.59 -30.70 -10.89
N SER A 135 -12.93 -29.53 -10.96
CA SER A 135 -11.47 -29.40 -11.03
C SER A 135 -10.79 -29.41 -9.66
N GLY A 136 -11.56 -29.38 -8.57
CA GLY A 136 -11.07 -29.38 -7.19
C GLY A 136 -11.47 -28.15 -6.39
N ILE A 137 -10.71 -27.86 -5.33
CA ILE A 137 -10.96 -26.78 -4.37
C ILE A 137 -9.89 -25.72 -4.51
N ASN A 138 -10.32 -24.48 -4.76
CA ASN A 138 -9.45 -23.31 -4.86
C ASN A 138 -9.73 -22.34 -3.71
N MET A 139 -8.69 -21.81 -3.11
CA MET A 139 -8.76 -20.74 -2.12
C MET A 139 -8.77 -19.38 -2.83
N LEU A 140 -9.68 -18.49 -2.43
CA LEU A 140 -9.89 -17.21 -3.10
C LEU A 140 -9.26 -16.01 -2.39
N ASN A 141 -8.76 -16.19 -1.17
CA ASN A 141 -7.98 -15.16 -0.46
C ASN A 141 -6.52 -15.60 -0.33
N GLY A 142 -5.61 -14.65 -0.07
CA GLY A 142 -4.20 -14.93 0.14
C GLY A 142 -3.87 -15.47 1.54
N PHE A 143 -2.60 -15.84 1.74
CA PHE A 143 -2.12 -16.32 3.04
C PHE A 143 -2.16 -15.25 4.13
N ASP A 144 -2.05 -13.98 3.75
CA ASP A 144 -1.99 -12.84 4.67
C ASP A 144 -3.36 -12.34 5.12
N THR A 145 -4.45 -13.01 4.72
CA THR A 145 -5.80 -12.64 5.12
C THR A 145 -6.60 -13.85 5.62
N THR A 146 -7.69 -13.54 6.32
CA THR A 146 -8.76 -14.48 6.68
C THR A 146 -10.10 -13.89 6.31
N VAL A 147 -11.02 -14.76 5.91
CA VAL A 147 -12.41 -14.43 5.60
C VAL A 147 -13.30 -14.91 6.75
N SER A 148 -14.31 -14.11 7.09
CA SER A 148 -15.36 -14.47 8.04
C SER A 148 -16.70 -13.84 7.65
N ASN A 149 -17.78 -14.22 8.34
CA ASN A 149 -19.12 -13.65 8.15
C ASN A 149 -19.61 -13.66 6.69
N VAL A 150 -19.29 -14.73 5.95
CA VAL A 150 -19.72 -14.88 4.56
C VAL A 150 -21.23 -15.11 4.52
N THR A 151 -21.92 -14.31 3.72
CA THR A 151 -23.36 -14.37 3.51
C THR A 151 -23.68 -14.18 2.03
N PHE A 152 -24.65 -14.95 1.56
CA PHE A 152 -25.22 -14.84 0.23
C PHE A 152 -26.73 -14.73 0.40
N ARG A 153 -27.31 -13.64 -0.12
CA ARG A 153 -28.76 -13.44 -0.11
C ARG A 153 -29.30 -13.35 -1.51
N LYS A 154 -30.23 -14.21 -1.86
CA LYS A 154 -30.92 -14.12 -3.14
C LYS A 154 -31.98 -13.02 -3.08
N ILE A 155 -31.89 -12.05 -3.97
CA ILE A 155 -32.87 -10.98 -4.15
C ILE A 155 -33.31 -10.94 -5.62
N GLY A 156 -34.48 -10.40 -5.87
CA GLY A 156 -35.05 -10.33 -7.21
C GLY A 156 -36.55 -10.20 -7.16
N ASN A 157 -37.15 -10.12 -8.34
CA ASN A 157 -38.59 -10.14 -8.52
C ASN A 157 -38.99 -11.50 -9.12
N ILE A 158 -40.21 -11.95 -8.83
CA ILE A 158 -40.77 -13.16 -9.43
C ILE A 158 -40.79 -12.96 -10.96
N GLY A 159 -40.11 -13.83 -11.70
CA GLY A 159 -39.95 -13.73 -13.16
C GLY A 159 -38.89 -12.75 -13.65
N GLY A 160 -38.17 -12.07 -12.74
CA GLY A 160 -36.99 -11.26 -13.05
C GLY A 160 -35.69 -12.07 -13.00
N LYS A 161 -34.56 -11.42 -13.31
CA LYS A 161 -33.23 -12.02 -13.15
C LYS A 161 -32.86 -12.06 -11.68
N ASP A 162 -32.37 -13.21 -11.21
CA ASP A 162 -31.89 -13.31 -9.84
C ASP A 162 -30.65 -12.44 -9.63
N THR A 163 -30.53 -11.90 -8.43
CA THR A 163 -29.41 -11.08 -7.98
C THR A 163 -28.97 -11.58 -6.61
N ILE A 164 -27.67 -11.74 -6.39
CA ILE A 164 -27.13 -12.15 -5.11
C ILE A 164 -26.49 -10.95 -4.42
N VAL A 165 -26.97 -10.66 -3.22
CA VAL A 165 -26.25 -9.79 -2.28
C VAL A 165 -25.22 -10.64 -1.56
N ILE A 166 -23.96 -10.26 -1.68
CA ILE A 166 -22.83 -10.94 -1.09
C ILE A 166 -22.31 -10.07 0.04
N GLY A 167 -22.09 -10.65 1.21
CA GLY A 167 -21.46 -10.00 2.35
C GLY A 167 -20.33 -10.85 2.90
N PHE A 168 -19.19 -10.25 3.25
CA PHE A 168 -18.10 -10.93 3.95
C PHE A 168 -17.19 -9.94 4.66
N THR A 169 -16.43 -10.44 5.64
CA THR A 169 -15.40 -9.70 6.36
C THR A 169 -14.04 -10.26 6.01
N LEU A 170 -13.10 -9.40 5.56
CA LEU A 170 -11.69 -9.74 5.43
C LEU A 170 -10.91 -9.14 6.61
N THR A 171 -10.01 -9.93 7.17
CA THR A 171 -9.08 -9.52 8.23
C THR A 171 -7.65 -9.87 7.83
N SER A 172 -6.75 -8.89 7.86
CA SER A 172 -5.32 -9.13 7.64
C SER A 172 -4.73 -9.90 8.83
N LYS A 173 -3.83 -10.84 8.53
CA LYS A 173 -2.96 -11.50 9.51
C LYS A 173 -1.70 -10.67 9.79
N VAL A 174 -1.38 -9.71 8.92
CA VAL A 174 -0.32 -8.73 9.18
C VAL A 174 -0.85 -7.72 10.19
N LEU A 175 -0.20 -7.67 11.35
CA LEU A 175 -0.56 -6.73 12.40
C LEU A 175 0.09 -5.38 12.12
N ARG A 176 -0.72 -4.32 12.13
CA ARG A 176 -0.25 -2.94 12.27
C ARG A 176 -0.20 -2.58 13.75
N LYS A 177 0.47 -1.48 14.09
CA LYS A 177 0.54 -0.96 15.46
C LYS A 177 -0.82 -0.77 16.13
N GLY A 178 -1.87 -0.52 15.34
CA GLY A 178 -3.25 -0.39 15.78
C GLY A 178 -4.09 -1.67 15.78
N GLY A 179 -3.50 -2.85 15.53
CA GLY A 179 -4.19 -4.14 15.45
C GLY A 179 -4.24 -4.72 14.03
N ALA A 180 -5.13 -5.67 13.77
CA ALA A 180 -5.35 -6.18 12.42
C ALA A 180 -6.13 -5.16 11.56
N GLU A 181 -5.87 -5.14 10.25
CA GLU A 181 -6.74 -4.44 9.30
C GLU A 181 -7.99 -5.28 9.04
N VAL A 182 -9.18 -4.72 9.25
CA VAL A 182 -10.46 -5.42 9.09
C VAL A 182 -11.38 -4.60 8.20
N LYS A 183 -11.93 -5.20 7.15
CA LYS A 183 -12.90 -4.57 6.26
C LYS A 183 -14.09 -5.47 6.00
N ASN A 184 -15.28 -4.85 6.04
CA ASN A 184 -16.53 -5.49 5.67
C ASN A 184 -16.90 -5.10 4.25
N PHE A 185 -17.24 -6.08 3.44
CA PHE A 185 -17.65 -5.90 2.05
C PHE A 185 -19.09 -6.35 1.89
N GLN A 186 -19.87 -5.55 1.17
CA GLN A 186 -21.21 -5.91 0.75
C GLN A 186 -21.44 -5.40 -0.67
N THR A 187 -21.88 -6.29 -1.57
CA THR A 187 -22.19 -5.94 -2.95
C THR A 187 -23.40 -6.73 -3.43
N ALA A 188 -24.02 -6.30 -4.53
CA ALA A 188 -25.11 -7.02 -5.19
C ALA A 188 -24.74 -7.30 -6.64
N ILE A 189 -24.87 -8.54 -7.08
CA ILE A 189 -24.48 -8.99 -8.43
C ILE A 189 -25.64 -9.75 -9.07
N GLY A 190 -26.08 -9.27 -10.23
CA GLY A 190 -27.18 -9.87 -11.00
C GLY A 190 -26.69 -10.87 -12.04
N LEU A 191 -27.52 -11.85 -12.36
CA LEU A 191 -27.38 -12.67 -13.56
C LEU A 191 -27.53 -11.79 -14.83
N ARG A 192 -26.89 -12.20 -15.93
CA ARG A 192 -26.96 -11.50 -17.21
C ARG A 192 -28.13 -11.84 -18.09
#